data_AF-A0A7Y7ZDX0-F1
#
_entry.id   AF-A0A7Y7ZDX0-F1
#
_cell.length_a   1.000
_cell.length_b   1.000
_cell.length_c   1.000
_cell.angle_alpha   90.00
_cell.angle_beta   90.00
_cell.angle_gamma   90.00
#
_symmetry.space_group_name_H-M   'P 1'
#
loop_
_entity.id
_entity.type
_entity.pdbx_description
1 polymer ?
#
loop_
_entity_poly.entity_id
_entity_poly.type
_entity_poly.pdbx_seq_one_letter_code
_entity_poly.pdbx_strand_id
1 'polypeptide(L)'
;MAKPQVKPIHEANKQPSEAVQLLITPAVWIRKELLFPVFGLSTEAVRKYRDRGIWLEEKQWRTDPANVIVYNRVEIENWMAGRP
;
A
#
# COMPACT_ATOMS: atom_id res chain seq x y z
N MET A 1 33.26 57.94 -14.09
CA MET A 1 32.07 57.58 -13.29
C MET A 1 31.86 56.07 -13.39
N ALA A 2 31.99 55.34 -12.28
CA ALA A 2 31.87 53.89 -12.26
C ALA A 2 30.39 53.48 -12.10
N LYS A 3 29.89 52.56 -12.94
CA LYS A 3 28.52 52.04 -12.85
C LYS A 3 28.42 51.07 -11.65
N PRO A 4 27.33 51.11 -10.86
CA PRO A 4 27.16 50.20 -9.72
C PRO A 4 26.84 48.78 -10.21
N GLN A 5 27.61 47.80 -9.73
CA GLN A 5 27.33 46.37 -9.92
C GLN A 5 26.23 45.94 -8.95
N VAL A 6 25.05 45.63 -9.49
CA VAL A 6 23.96 44.98 -8.75
C VAL A 6 24.26 43.48 -8.73
N LYS A 7 24.47 42.91 -7.54
CA LYS A 7 24.63 41.47 -7.35
C LYS A 7 23.26 40.77 -7.51
N PRO A 8 23.18 39.56 -8.09
CA PRO A 8 21.92 38.84 -8.21
C PRO A 8 21.43 38.36 -6.83
N ILE A 9 20.15 38.57 -6.52
CA ILE A 9 19.51 38.34 -5.20
C ILE A 9 18.91 36.92 -5.08
N HIS A 10 19.31 35.97 -5.93
CA HIS A 10 18.66 34.65 -5.97
C HIS A 10 19.65 33.50 -5.78
N GLU A 11 20.33 33.48 -4.64
CA GLU A 11 20.77 32.22 -4.04
C GLU A 11 19.58 31.63 -3.27
N ALA A 12 18.82 30.77 -3.95
CA ALA A 12 17.73 30.04 -3.32
C ALA A 12 18.31 29.10 -2.26
N ASN A 13 18.04 29.41 -0.98
CA ASN A 13 18.31 28.56 0.17
C ASN A 13 17.74 27.15 -0.09
N LYS A 14 18.60 26.19 -0.45
CA LYS A 14 18.26 24.76 -0.46
C LYS A 14 18.26 24.28 0.99
N GLN A 15 17.17 24.51 1.69
CA GLN A 15 16.93 23.89 2.98
C GLN A 15 16.71 22.38 2.73
N PRO A 16 17.45 21.48 3.38
CA PRO A 16 17.24 20.05 3.21
C PRO A 16 15.83 19.73 3.69
N SER A 17 15.00 19.16 2.82
CA SER A 17 13.70 18.63 3.20
C SER A 17 13.94 17.47 4.16
N GLU A 18 13.60 17.65 5.44
CA GLU A 18 13.57 16.54 6.37
C GLU A 18 12.62 15.47 5.82
N ALA A 19 13.17 14.28 5.54
CA ALA A 19 12.37 13.15 5.09
C ALA A 19 11.45 12.72 6.25
N VAL A 20 10.15 12.98 6.10
CA VAL A 20 9.15 12.53 7.07
C VAL A 20 9.11 11.00 7.05
N GLN A 21 9.54 10.38 8.14
CA GLN A 21 9.41 8.94 8.34
C GLN A 21 7.99 8.65 8.85
N LEU A 22 7.16 8.04 8.01
CA LEU A 22 5.84 7.58 8.41
C LEU A 22 5.93 6.21 9.08
N LEU A 23 5.58 6.14 10.35
CA LEU A 23 5.36 4.88 11.05
C LEU A 23 3.93 4.40 10.73
N ILE A 24 3.83 3.35 9.90
CA ILE A 24 2.55 2.81 9.44
C ILE A 24 2.32 1.45 10.09
N THR A 25 1.23 1.32 10.85
CA THR A 25 0.74 0.01 11.29
C THR A 25 -0.07 -0.61 10.15
N PRO A 26 0.26 -1.82 9.69
CA PRO A 26 -0.47 -2.45 8.58
C PRO A 26 -1.90 -2.80 9.01
N ALA A 27 -2.87 -2.43 8.17
CA ALA A 27 -4.26 -2.80 8.36
C ALA A 27 -4.45 -4.33 8.29
N VAL A 28 -5.47 -4.83 8.98
CA VAL A 28 -5.90 -6.23 8.88
C VAL A 28 -6.60 -6.48 7.55
N TRP A 29 -7.48 -5.56 7.14
CA TRP A 29 -8.23 -5.65 5.89
C TRP A 29 -7.61 -4.71 4.85
N ILE A 30 -7.13 -5.27 3.75
CA ILE A 30 -6.45 -4.53 2.69
C ILE A 30 -7.23 -4.58 1.38
N ARG A 31 -7.03 -3.57 0.52
CA ARG A 31 -7.60 -3.53 -0.82
C ARG A 31 -6.82 -4.41 -1.79
N LYS A 32 -7.44 -4.75 -2.93
CA LYS A 32 -6.84 -5.63 -3.96
C LYS A 32 -5.50 -5.12 -4.49
N GLU A 33 -5.30 -3.80 -4.51
CA GLU A 33 -4.09 -3.13 -4.99
C GLU A 33 -2.86 -3.49 -4.14
N LEU A 34 -3.09 -3.88 -2.88
CA LEU A 34 -2.03 -4.27 -1.96
C LEU A 34 -1.68 -5.76 -2.04
N LEU A 35 -2.46 -6.59 -2.74
CA LEU A 35 -2.20 -8.04 -2.84
C LEU A 35 -0.85 -8.36 -3.49
N PHE A 36 -0.54 -7.67 -4.59
CA PHE A 36 0.73 -7.89 -5.30
C PHE A 36 1.95 -7.37 -4.52
N PRO A 37 2.00 -6.12 -4.04
CA PRO A 37 3.16 -5.63 -3.30
C PRO A 37 3.35 -6.30 -1.92
N VAL A 38 2.30 -6.84 -1.31
CA VAL A 38 2.40 -7.52 0.00
C VAL A 38 2.67 -9.02 -0.15
N PHE A 39 2.01 -9.71 -1.10
CA PHE A 39 2.03 -11.17 -1.20
C PHE A 39 2.56 -11.73 -2.52
N GLY A 40 2.81 -10.88 -3.51
CA GLY A 40 3.12 -11.32 -4.88
C GLY A 40 1.93 -11.96 -5.60
N LEU A 41 0.71 -11.79 -5.10
CA LEU A 41 -0.51 -12.37 -5.68
C LEU A 41 -1.19 -11.40 -6.64
N SER A 42 -1.52 -11.88 -7.84
CA SER A 42 -2.32 -11.11 -8.80
C SER A 42 -3.81 -11.11 -8.42
N THR A 43 -4.53 -10.07 -8.84
CA THR A 43 -5.98 -9.98 -8.61
C THR A 43 -6.75 -11.13 -9.26
N GLU A 44 -6.27 -11.62 -10.41
CA GLU A 44 -6.85 -12.76 -11.12
C GLU A 44 -6.64 -14.09 -10.37
N ALA A 45 -5.45 -14.30 -9.77
CA ALA A 45 -5.20 -15.50 -8.96
C ALA A 45 -6.12 -15.52 -7.74
N VAL A 46 -6.23 -14.39 -7.05
CA VAL A 46 -7.09 -14.27 -5.86
C VAL A 46 -8.57 -14.39 -6.22
N ARG A 47 -9.01 -13.83 -7.35
CA ARG A 47 -10.36 -14.09 -7.86
C ARG A 47 -10.61 -15.60 -8.03
N LYS A 48 -9.69 -16.34 -8.65
CA LYS A 48 -9.82 -17.80 -8.79
C LYS A 48 -9.87 -18.53 -7.45
N TYR A 49 -9.12 -18.08 -6.44
CA TYR A 49 -9.19 -18.68 -5.10
C TYR A 49 -10.57 -18.49 -4.46
N ARG A 50 -11.20 -17.33 -4.64
CA ARG A 50 -12.57 -17.07 -4.18
C ARG A 50 -13.58 -17.88 -4.98
N ASP A 51 -13.53 -17.81 -6.31
CA ASP A 51 -14.47 -18.50 -7.21
C ASP A 51 -14.45 -20.04 -7.03
N ARG A 52 -13.29 -20.59 -6.63
CA ARG A 52 -13.11 -22.03 -6.37
C ARG A 52 -13.39 -22.44 -4.92
N GLY A 53 -13.74 -21.50 -4.04
CA GLY A 53 -13.95 -21.77 -2.61
C GLY A 53 -12.69 -22.15 -1.83
N ILE A 54 -11.50 -21.89 -2.37
CA ILE A 54 -10.22 -22.07 -1.67
C ILE A 54 -10.08 -21.01 -0.57
N TRP A 55 -10.51 -19.78 -0.88
CA TRP A 55 -10.60 -18.68 0.08
C TRP A 55 -12.05 -18.45 0.47
N LEU A 56 -12.32 -18.54 1.77
CA LEU A 56 -13.67 -18.46 2.30
C LEU A 56 -14.04 -16.99 2.59
N GLU A 57 -15.30 -16.65 2.30
CA GLU A 57 -15.87 -15.37 2.68
C GLU A 57 -15.88 -15.24 4.21
N GLU A 58 -15.68 -14.03 4.72
CA GLU A 58 -15.43 -13.68 6.13
C GLU A 58 -14.14 -14.25 6.75
N LYS A 59 -13.38 -15.12 6.04
CA LYS A 59 -12.04 -15.57 6.46
C LYS A 59 -10.95 -14.81 5.72
N GLN A 60 -10.65 -15.19 4.47
CA GLN A 60 -9.60 -14.55 3.67
C GLN A 60 -10.10 -13.30 2.93
N TRP A 61 -11.40 -13.19 2.67
CA TRP A 61 -11.98 -12.06 1.96
C TRP A 61 -13.38 -11.75 2.47
N ARG A 62 -13.82 -10.51 2.28
CA ARG A 62 -15.21 -10.11 2.51
C ARG A 62 -15.56 -8.86 1.71
N THR A 63 -16.81 -8.45 1.79
CA THR A 63 -17.28 -7.16 1.24
C THR A 63 -17.36 -6.13 2.37
N ASP A 64 -16.80 -4.95 2.16
CA ASP A 64 -16.90 -3.85 3.13
C ASP A 64 -18.27 -3.13 3.05
N PRO A 65 -18.59 -2.20 3.98
CA PRO A 65 -19.84 -1.44 3.92
C PRO A 65 -20.04 -0.59 2.65
N ALA A 66 -18.98 -0.36 1.87
CA ALA A 66 -19.02 0.35 0.60
C ALA A 66 -19.21 -0.60 -0.60
N ASN A 67 -19.55 -1.88 -0.36
CA ASN A 67 -19.70 -2.92 -1.36
C ASN A 67 -18.43 -3.22 -2.16
N VAL A 68 -17.25 -3.07 -1.54
CA VAL A 68 -15.95 -3.35 -2.16
C VAL A 68 -15.28 -4.52 -1.45
N ILE A 69 -14.71 -5.43 -2.24
CA ILE A 69 -13.98 -6.59 -1.72
C ILE A 69 -12.69 -6.15 -1.03
N VAL A 70 -12.48 -6.67 0.17
CA VAL A 70 -11.26 -6.51 0.98
C VAL A 70 -10.72 -7.88 1.40
N TYR A 71 -9.45 -7.92 1.73
CA TYR A 71 -8.70 -9.15 1.99
C TYR A 71 -8.07 -9.12 3.38
N ASN A 72 -8.19 -10.22 4.12
CA ASN A 72 -7.64 -10.34 5.46
C ASN A 72 -6.15 -10.71 5.38
N ARG A 73 -5.28 -9.75 5.67
CA ARG A 73 -3.83 -9.92 5.62
C ARG A 73 -3.37 -11.09 6.47
N VAL A 74 -3.89 -11.22 7.69
CA VAL A 74 -3.45 -12.25 8.67
C VAL A 74 -3.85 -13.65 8.22
N GLU A 75 -5.09 -13.82 7.74
CA GLU A 75 -5.56 -15.13 7.26
C GLU A 75 -4.84 -15.56 5.98
N ILE A 76 -4.48 -14.61 5.12
CA ILE A 76 -3.69 -14.89 3.92
C ILE A 76 -2.27 -15.29 4.30
N GLU A 77 -1.62 -14.58 5.25
CA GLU A 77 -0.31 -14.96 5.78
C GLU A 77 -0.33 -16.38 6.38
N ASN A 78 -1.36 -16.70 7.17
CA ASN A 78 -1.55 -18.04 7.74
C ASN A 78 -1.71 -19.11 6.64
N TRP A 79 -2.53 -18.84 5.63
CA TRP A 79 -2.71 -19.75 4.50
C TRP A 79 -1.42 -19.96 3.70
N MET A 80 -0.67 -18.89 3.42
CA MET A 80 0.63 -18.98 2.73
C MET A 80 1.66 -19.74 3.56
N ALA A 81 1.58 -19.66 4.89
CA ALA A 81 2.40 -20.45 5.81
C ALA A 81 1.96 -21.92 5.93
N GLY A 82 0.91 -22.35 5.21
CA GLY A 82 0.38 -23.71 5.26
C GLY A 82 -0.38 -24.03 6.55
N ARG A 83 -0.85 -23.02 7.28
CA ARG A 83 -1.62 -23.20 8.50
C ARG A 83 -3.12 -23.35 8.17
N PRO A 84 -3.85 -24.22 8.90
CA PRO A 84 -5.28 -24.44 8.70
C PRO A 84 -6.14 -23.21 9.05
#